data_AF-A0A2D4KB88-F1
#
_entry.id   AF-A0A2D4KB88-F1
#
_cell.length_a   1.000
_cell.length_b   1.000
_cell.length_c   1.000
_cell.angle_alpha   90.00
_cell.angle_beta   90.00
_cell.angle_gamma   90.00
#
_symmetry.space_group_name_H-M   'P 1'
#
loop_
_entity.id
_entity.type
_entity.pdbx_description
1 polymer ?
#
loop_
_entity_poly.entity_id
_entity_poly.type
_entity_poly.pdbx_seq_one_letter_code
_entity_poly.pdbx_strand_id
1 'polypeptide(L)'
;QGPADESEARTLVSAGLDYMRGRRFGGVPGVRRHRVRKSTKGLVVHLGKDRQEASARLRKQDRKPHEVFVELNELIVDKNQELQWKETARWIKFEEDVEEETERWGKPHVASLSFRSLLELRRTLAHGAVLLDLDQKTLPGVAHQV
;
A
#
# COMPACT_ATOMS: atom_id res chain seq x y z
N GLN A 1 15.54 52.40 -3.77
CA GLN A 1 14.83 51.18 -3.31
C GLN A 1 15.34 50.06 -4.17
N GLY A 2 16.19 49.21 -3.59
CA GLY A 2 16.98 48.21 -4.31
C GLY A 2 16.11 47.06 -4.85
N PRO A 3 16.54 46.41 -5.95
CA PRO A 3 15.80 45.31 -6.54
C PRO A 3 15.91 44.11 -5.60
N ALA A 4 14.78 43.50 -5.25
CA ALA A 4 14.79 42.19 -4.62
C ALA A 4 15.41 41.23 -5.64
N ASP A 5 16.62 40.77 -5.31
CA ASP A 5 17.48 39.99 -6.17
C ASP A 5 16.80 38.66 -6.50
N GLU A 6 16.49 38.43 -7.78
CA GLU A 6 15.88 37.19 -8.28
C GLU A 6 16.68 35.93 -7.86
N SER A 7 17.96 36.11 -7.50
CA SER A 7 18.81 35.07 -6.96
C SER A 7 18.25 34.50 -5.63
N GLU A 8 17.75 35.36 -4.74
CA GLU A 8 17.23 34.99 -3.42
C GLU A 8 15.91 34.21 -3.53
N ALA A 9 15.05 34.60 -4.48
CA ALA A 9 13.81 33.89 -4.79
C ALA A 9 14.08 32.47 -5.33
N ARG A 10 15.12 32.30 -6.17
CA ARG A 10 15.52 30.98 -6.69
C ARG A 10 16.12 30.09 -5.60
N THR A 11 16.89 30.67 -4.67
CA THR A 11 17.44 29.93 -3.52
C THR A 11 16.34 29.44 -2.59
N LEU A 12 15.32 30.25 -2.30
CA LEU A 12 14.17 29.86 -1.47
C LEU A 12 13.34 28.72 -2.10
N VAL A 13 13.15 28.74 -3.42
CA VAL A 13 12.47 27.65 -4.15
C VAL A 13 13.30 26.36 -4.13
N SER A 14 14.63 26.45 -4.30
CA SER A 14 15.52 25.28 -4.24
C SER A 14 15.55 24.63 -2.85
N ALA A 15 15.61 25.44 -1.78
CA ALA A 15 15.60 24.96 -0.41
C ALA A 15 14.26 24.28 -0.04
N GLY A 16 13.13 24.79 -0.57
CA GLY A 16 11.82 24.16 -0.41
C GLY A 16 11.70 22.79 -1.11
N LEU A 17 12.29 22.66 -2.30
CA LEU A 17 12.32 21.40 -3.04
C LEU A 17 13.26 20.36 -2.40
N ASP A 18 14.39 20.78 -1.85
CA ASP A 18 15.32 19.90 -1.13
C ASP A 18 14.76 19.44 0.23
N TYR A 19 14.03 20.31 0.93
CA TYR A 19 13.27 19.93 2.14
C TYR A 19 12.16 18.91 1.83
N MET A 20 11.50 19.03 0.68
CA MET A 20 10.48 18.09 0.18
C MET A 20 11.08 16.79 -0.41
N ARG A 21 12.38 16.79 -0.74
CA ARG A 21 13.13 15.62 -1.24
C ARG A 21 13.73 14.81 -0.09
N GLY A 22 14.15 15.46 1.00
CA GLY A 22 14.72 14.81 2.19
C GLY A 22 13.77 13.89 2.96
N ARG A 23 12.44 14.13 2.87
CA ARG A 23 11.43 13.25 3.50
C ARG A 23 11.06 12.01 2.68
N ARG A 24 11.56 11.88 1.45
CA ARG A 24 11.18 10.79 0.53
C ARG A 24 12.14 9.60 0.50
N PHE A 25 13.39 9.75 0.95
CA PHE A 25 14.36 8.66 0.99
C PHE A 25 15.26 8.74 2.22
N GLY A 26 14.67 8.44 3.38
CA GLY A 26 15.44 8.07 4.57
C GLY A 26 15.95 6.63 4.44
N GLY A 27 16.96 6.42 3.60
CA GLY A 27 17.66 5.14 3.52
C GLY A 27 18.34 4.85 4.85
N VAL A 28 18.01 3.73 5.49
CA VAL A 28 18.64 3.28 6.74
C VAL A 28 20.04 2.75 6.41
N PRO A 29 21.14 3.41 6.82
CA PRO A 29 22.48 2.89 6.61
C PRO A 29 22.78 1.91 7.75
N GLY A 30 23.11 0.65 7.45
CA GLY A 30 23.74 -0.19 8.49
C GLY A 30 23.64 -1.71 8.42
N VAL A 31 22.85 -2.32 7.54
CA VAL A 31 22.75 -3.80 7.54
C VAL A 31 23.75 -4.43 6.58
N ARG A 32 25.04 -4.33 6.91
CA ARG A 32 26.09 -5.15 6.28
C ARG A 32 26.04 -6.57 6.86
N ARG A 33 25.30 -7.48 6.22
CA ARG A 33 25.42 -8.91 6.52
C ARG A 33 26.65 -9.47 5.82
N HIS A 34 27.64 -9.89 6.59
CA HIS A 34 28.85 -10.56 6.12
C HIS A 34 28.47 -11.89 5.42
N ARG A 35 28.85 -12.06 4.15
CA ARG A 35 28.61 -13.28 3.38
C ARG A 35 29.70 -14.31 3.68
N VAL A 36 29.43 -15.24 4.60
CA VAL A 36 30.31 -16.38 4.83
C VAL A 36 30.09 -17.41 3.73
N ARG A 37 31.08 -17.54 2.84
CA ARG A 37 31.15 -18.57 1.80
C ARG A 37 31.69 -19.86 2.43
N LYS A 38 30.85 -20.86 2.63
CA LYS A 38 31.33 -22.24 2.87
C LYS A 38 31.22 -23.03 1.57
N SER A 39 32.39 -23.43 1.08
CA SER A 39 32.58 -24.31 -0.07
C SER A 39 32.59 -25.75 0.44
N THR A 40 31.74 -26.59 -0.14
CA THR A 40 31.91 -28.04 -0.06
C THR A 40 31.66 -28.59 -1.45
N LYS A 41 32.75 -28.99 -2.12
CA LYS A 41 32.69 -29.80 -3.34
C LYS A 41 32.26 -31.21 -2.91
N GLY A 42 31.14 -31.68 -3.44
CA GLY A 42 30.76 -33.09 -3.39
C GLY A 42 30.21 -33.48 -4.76
N LEU A 43 30.92 -34.35 -5.47
CA LEU A 43 30.39 -35.07 -6.63
C LEU A 43 29.41 -36.13 -6.13
N VAL A 44 28.23 -36.24 -6.74
CA VAL A 44 27.42 -37.47 -6.75
C VAL A 44 26.80 -37.65 -8.13
N VAL A 45 26.92 -38.87 -8.65
CA VAL A 45 26.59 -39.32 -10.01
C VAL A 45 25.14 -39.84 -10.08
N HIS A 46 24.58 -39.76 -11.28
CA HIS A 46 23.20 -39.97 -11.73
C HIS A 46 22.55 -41.32 -11.38
N LEU A 47 21.21 -41.35 -11.27
CA LEU A 47 20.27 -42.32 -11.89
C LEU A 47 18.83 -42.07 -11.37
N GLY A 48 17.83 -42.18 -12.26
CA GLY A 48 16.42 -42.28 -11.85
C GLY A 48 15.49 -41.27 -12.49
N LYS A 49 14.90 -41.68 -13.62
CA LYS A 49 13.73 -41.06 -14.24
C LYS A 49 12.52 -41.36 -13.37
N ASP A 50 12.06 -40.40 -12.59
CA ASP A 50 10.70 -40.43 -12.04
C ASP A 50 10.04 -39.07 -12.17
N ARG A 51 8.98 -39.07 -12.98
CA ARG A 51 7.74 -38.33 -12.82
C ARG A 51 7.90 -37.02 -12.03
N GLN A 52 8.12 -35.91 -12.75
CA GLN A 52 7.72 -34.60 -12.27
C GLN A 52 6.19 -34.64 -12.08
N GLU A 53 5.75 -35.14 -10.94
CA GLU A 53 4.60 -34.53 -10.32
C GLU A 53 4.95 -33.06 -10.24
N ALA A 54 4.24 -32.27 -11.03
CA ALA A 54 4.13 -30.86 -10.84
C ALA A 54 3.55 -30.69 -9.43
N SER A 55 4.42 -30.82 -8.41
CA SER A 55 4.26 -30.15 -7.15
C SER A 55 4.00 -28.73 -7.58
N ALA A 56 2.72 -28.35 -7.54
CA ALA A 56 2.27 -27.00 -7.69
C ALA A 56 3.22 -26.25 -6.78
N ARG A 57 4.17 -25.53 -7.38
CA ARG A 57 5.21 -24.82 -6.65
C ARG A 57 4.39 -23.96 -5.72
N LEU A 58 4.33 -24.32 -4.44
CA LEU A 58 3.74 -23.51 -3.40
C LEU A 58 4.58 -22.25 -3.47
N ARG A 59 4.12 -21.28 -4.28
CA ARG A 59 4.82 -20.03 -4.48
C ARG A 59 4.86 -19.48 -3.07
N LYS A 60 6.04 -19.49 -2.46
CA LYS A 60 6.22 -18.88 -1.14
C LYS A 60 5.84 -17.43 -1.34
N GLN A 61 4.61 -17.08 -0.97
CA GLN A 61 4.11 -15.73 -1.06
C GLN A 61 5.01 -14.89 -0.14
N ASP A 62 5.46 -13.74 -0.64
CA ASP A 62 6.23 -12.82 0.19
C ASP A 62 5.26 -12.26 1.25
N ARG A 63 5.49 -12.63 2.51
CA ARG A 63 4.66 -12.21 3.65
C ARG A 63 5.29 -11.04 4.41
N LYS A 64 6.25 -10.34 3.81
CA LYS A 64 6.82 -9.14 4.40
C LYS A 64 5.77 -8.03 4.40
N PRO A 65 5.65 -7.26 5.50
CA PRO A 65 4.83 -6.07 5.49
C PRO A 65 5.31 -5.07 4.43
N HIS A 66 4.36 -4.43 3.75
CA HIS A 66 4.60 -3.38 2.77
C HIS A 66 3.99 -2.07 3.27
N GLU A 67 4.54 -0.93 2.85
CA GLU A 67 3.81 0.33 2.93
C GLU A 67 2.59 0.23 2.02
N VAL A 68 1.43 0.65 2.51
CA VAL A 68 0.15 0.52 1.81
C VAL A 68 -0.45 1.88 1.49
N PHE A 69 -1.14 1.92 0.35
CA PHE A 69 -2.12 2.94 0.01
C PHE A 69 -3.50 2.34 0.27
N VAL A 70 -4.39 3.07 0.93
CA VAL A 70 -5.76 2.64 1.22
C VAL A 70 -6.73 3.64 0.61
N GLU A 71 -7.75 3.14 -0.04
CA GLU A 71 -8.82 3.92 -0.68
C GLU A 71 -10.17 3.42 -0.12
N LEU A 72 -11.02 4.35 0.31
CA LEU A 72 -12.39 4.07 0.72
C LEU A 72 -13.33 4.49 -0.40
N ASN A 73 -14.13 3.53 -0.86
CA ASN A 73 -15.19 3.75 -1.83
C ASN A 73 -16.55 3.46 -1.19
N GLU A 74 -17.52 4.31 -1.46
CA GLU A 74 -18.91 4.14 -1.05
C GLU A 74 -19.81 3.96 -2.27
N LEU A 75 -20.81 3.09 -2.14
CA LEU A 75 -21.81 2.87 -3.19
C LEU A 75 -22.93 3.91 -3.04
N ILE A 76 -23.01 4.82 -4.00
CA ILE A 76 -23.97 5.93 -4.03
C ILE A 76 -24.90 5.83 -5.23
N VAL A 77 -26.07 6.47 -5.14
CA VAL A 77 -27.00 6.63 -6.27
C VAL A 77 -26.71 7.96 -6.95
N ASP A 78 -26.42 7.94 -8.24
CA ASP A 78 -26.12 9.14 -9.01
C ASP A 78 -27.40 9.91 -9.45
N LYS A 79 -27.21 10.99 -10.22
CA LYS A 79 -28.31 11.82 -10.74
C LYS A 79 -29.22 11.08 -11.74
N ASN A 80 -28.72 9.99 -12.32
CA ASN A 80 -29.43 9.15 -13.28
C ASN A 80 -30.11 7.95 -12.59
N GLN A 81 -30.10 7.90 -11.24
CA GLN A 81 -30.59 6.77 -10.44
C GLN A 81 -29.78 5.48 -10.63
N GLU A 82 -28.52 5.58 -11.03
CA GLU A 82 -27.62 4.44 -11.17
C GLU A 82 -26.70 4.31 -9.95
N LEU A 83 -26.41 3.08 -9.55
CA LEU A 83 -25.48 2.78 -8.46
C LEU A 83 -24.04 2.90 -8.95
N GLN A 84 -23.24 3.71 -8.27
CA GLN A 84 -21.83 3.95 -8.61
C GLN A 84 -20.95 3.93 -7.35
N TRP A 85 -19.77 3.34 -7.48
CA TRP A 85 -18.73 3.44 -6.45
C TRP A 85 -18.03 4.79 -6.60
N LYS A 86 -18.03 5.57 -5.53
CA LYS A 86 -17.34 6.85 -5.46
C LYS A 86 -16.30 6.82 -4.34
N GLU A 87 -15.09 7.26 -4.66
CA GLU A 87 -14.02 7.44 -3.69
C GLU A 87 -14.40 8.58 -2.74
N THR A 88 -14.41 8.30 -1.43
CA THR A 88 -14.78 9.26 -0.38
C THR A 88 -13.61 9.65 0.51
N ALA A 89 -12.61 8.77 0.66
CA ALA A 89 -11.41 9.04 1.46
C ALA A 89 -10.22 8.17 1.02
N ARG A 90 -9.00 8.61 1.35
CA ARG A 90 -7.77 7.84 1.10
C ARG A 90 -6.72 8.05 2.19
N TRP A 91 -5.85 7.04 2.35
CA TRP A 91 -4.76 7.06 3.33
C TRP A 91 -3.41 6.74 2.69
N ILE A 92 -2.46 7.66 2.90
CA ILE A 92 -1.03 7.43 2.73
C ILE A 92 -0.28 8.12 3.87
N LYS A 93 -0.10 7.40 4.99
CA LYS A 93 0.33 7.94 6.30
C LYS A 93 -0.68 8.89 6.95
N PHE A 94 -1.27 9.81 6.19
CA PHE A 94 -2.33 10.73 6.59
C PHE A 94 -3.60 10.43 5.80
N GLU A 95 -4.73 10.86 6.36
CA GLU A 95 -6.07 10.80 5.78
C GLU A 95 -6.37 12.07 4.98
N GLU A 96 -6.98 11.89 3.82
CA GLU A 96 -7.59 12.96 3.03
C GLU A 96 -9.02 12.51 2.67
N ASP A 97 -10.00 13.37 2.88
CA ASP A 97 -11.40 13.14 2.51
C ASP A 97 -11.78 13.93 1.26
N VAL A 98 -12.78 13.48 0.52
CA VAL A 98 -13.41 14.26 -0.55
C VAL A 98 -14.46 15.19 0.05
N GLU A 99 -14.31 16.49 -0.15
CA GLU A 99 -15.27 17.50 0.29
C GLU A 99 -16.60 17.37 -0.48
N GLU A 100 -17.72 17.23 0.24
CA GLU A 100 -19.05 17.00 -0.35
C GLU A 100 -19.48 18.09 -1.34
N GLU A 101 -19.13 19.36 -1.07
CA GLU A 101 -19.56 20.50 -1.88
C GLU A 101 -18.69 20.73 -3.11
N THR A 102 -17.39 20.47 -3.01
CA THR A 102 -16.41 20.86 -4.05
C THR A 102 -15.89 19.67 -4.85
N GLU A 103 -16.13 18.44 -4.38
CA GLU A 103 -15.54 17.19 -4.88
C GLU A 103 -14.00 17.23 -4.95
N ARG A 104 -13.37 18.06 -4.09
CA ARG A 104 -11.91 18.18 -3.99
C ARG A 104 -11.41 17.45 -2.75
N TRP A 105 -10.16 17.00 -2.83
CA TRP A 105 -9.45 16.47 -1.68
C TRP A 105 -9.22 17.56 -0.63
N GLY A 106 -9.64 17.28 0.59
CA GLY A 106 -9.33 18.04 1.78
C GLY A 106 -7.84 17.97 2.14
N LYS A 107 -7.46 18.70 3.19
CA LYS A 107 -6.07 18.71 3.65
C LYS A 107 -5.70 17.39 4.35
N PRO A 108 -4.47 16.88 4.15
CA PRO A 108 -4.01 15.68 4.84
C PRO A 108 -3.98 15.90 6.35
N HIS A 109 -4.58 14.99 7.10
CA HIS A 109 -4.68 15.05 8.56
C HIS A 109 -4.54 13.67 9.20
N VAL A 110 -4.46 13.64 10.53
CA VAL A 110 -4.39 12.37 11.28
C VAL A 110 -5.81 11.86 11.49
N ALA A 111 -6.06 10.63 11.06
CA ALA A 111 -7.34 9.94 11.23
C ALA A 111 -7.84 9.97 12.68
N SER A 112 -9.11 10.28 12.87
CA SER A 112 -9.79 10.20 14.16
C SER A 112 -10.98 9.27 14.06
N LEU A 113 -10.91 8.12 14.74
CA LEU A 113 -11.96 7.10 14.72
C LEU A 113 -12.89 7.23 15.91
N SER A 114 -14.19 7.09 15.68
CA SER A 114 -15.18 7.04 16.76
C SER A 114 -15.06 5.74 17.57
N PHE A 115 -15.42 5.78 18.85
CA PHE A 115 -15.47 4.56 19.68
C PHE A 115 -16.48 3.53 19.14
N ARG A 116 -17.61 4.01 18.59
CA ARG A 116 -18.67 3.14 18.05
C ARG A 116 -18.18 2.37 16.83
N SER A 117 -17.52 3.03 15.89
CA SER A 117 -16.98 2.38 14.69
C SER A 117 -15.93 1.32 15.02
N LEU A 118 -15.09 1.55 16.05
CA LEU A 118 -14.14 0.54 16.52
C LEU A 118 -14.83 -0.70 17.13
N LEU A 119 -15.93 -0.52 17.86
CA LEU A 119 -16.70 -1.63 18.42
C LEU A 119 -17.38 -2.46 17.32
N GLU A 120 -17.93 -1.78 16.31
CA GLU A 120 -18.54 -2.42 15.15
C GLU A 120 -17.51 -3.18 14.33
N LEU A 121 -16.35 -2.59 14.05
CA LEU A 121 -15.24 -3.25 13.35
C LEU A 121 -14.82 -4.54 14.07
N ARG A 122 -14.68 -4.51 15.41
CA ARG A 122 -14.37 -5.71 16.19
C ARG A 122 -15.42 -6.80 16.03
N ARG A 123 -16.72 -6.44 16.02
CA ARG A 123 -17.81 -7.40 15.82
C ARG A 123 -17.77 -8.00 14.41
N THR A 124 -17.53 -7.17 13.40
CA THR A 124 -17.43 -7.59 11.99
C THR A 124 -16.23 -8.52 11.77
N LEU A 125 -15.07 -8.25 12.37
CA LEU A 125 -13.91 -9.15 12.27
C LEU A 125 -14.11 -10.48 13.02
N ALA A 126 -14.92 -10.49 14.07
CA ALA A 126 -15.16 -11.70 14.86
C ALA A 126 -16.17 -12.67 14.21
N HIS A 127 -17.12 -12.15 13.42
CA HIS A 127 -18.22 -12.95 12.85
C HIS A 127 -18.30 -12.89 11.32
N GLY A 128 -17.54 -12.01 10.68
CA GLY A 128 -17.50 -11.85 9.23
C GLY A 128 -16.65 -12.92 8.55
N ALA A 129 -16.78 -12.99 7.22
CA ALA A 129 -15.95 -13.86 6.40
C ALA A 129 -14.51 -13.35 6.34
N VAL A 130 -13.53 -14.25 6.48
CA VAL A 130 -12.10 -13.95 6.36
C VAL A 130 -11.45 -14.94 5.41
N LEU A 131 -11.01 -14.46 4.25
CA LEU A 131 -10.28 -15.23 3.24
C LEU A 131 -8.83 -14.73 3.18
N LEU A 132 -7.86 -15.57 3.54
CA LEU A 132 -6.43 -15.26 3.51
C LEU A 132 -5.75 -15.98 2.34
N ASP A 133 -4.66 -15.41 1.82
CA ASP A 133 -3.87 -15.96 0.72
C ASP A 133 -4.69 -16.30 -0.55
N LEU A 134 -5.77 -15.54 -0.81
CA LEU A 134 -6.69 -15.73 -1.94
C LEU A 134 -5.97 -15.61 -3.28
N ASP A 135 -5.99 -16.67 -4.11
CA ASP A 135 -5.38 -16.68 -5.45
C ASP A 135 -6.35 -16.14 -6.52
N GLN A 136 -6.84 -14.92 -6.32
CA GLN A 136 -7.64 -14.17 -7.29
C GLN A 136 -6.94 -12.87 -7.67
N LYS A 137 -7.03 -12.48 -8.95
CA LYS A 137 -6.31 -11.31 -9.50
C LYS A 137 -7.25 -10.28 -10.12
N THR A 138 -8.55 -10.51 -10.05
CA THR A 138 -9.58 -9.64 -10.63
C THR A 138 -10.67 -9.40 -9.61
N LEU A 139 -11.26 -8.21 -9.62
CA LEU A 139 -12.35 -7.87 -8.71
C LEU A 139 -13.56 -8.83 -8.84
N PRO A 140 -14.02 -9.22 -10.04
CA PRO A 140 -15.09 -10.21 -10.17
C PRO A 140 -14.70 -11.59 -9.61
N GLY A 141 -13.43 -11.99 -9.77
CA GLY A 141 -12.92 -13.25 -9.22
C GLY A 141 -12.91 -13.26 -7.70
N VAL A 142 -12.56 -12.13 -7.07
CA VAL A 142 -12.65 -11.96 -5.61
C VAL A 142 -14.12 -11.97 -5.15
N ALA A 143 -15.00 -11.22 -5.81
CA ALA A 143 -16.40 -11.10 -5.43
C ALA A 143 -17.16 -12.45 -5.50
N HIS A 144 -16.79 -13.34 -6.42
CA HIS A 144 -17.39 -14.68 -6.51
C HIS A 144 -16.99 -15.63 -5.37
N GLN A 145 -15.94 -15.32 -4.61
CA GLN A 145 -15.41 -16.17 -3.53
C GLN A 145 -15.94 -15.79 -2.14
N VAL A 146 -16.59 -14.63 -2.02
CA VAL A 146 -17.20 -14.12 -0.78
C VAL A 146 -18.69 -14.42 -0.81
#